data_AF-A0AAD5MP62-F1
#
_entry.id   AF-A0AAD5MP62-F1
#
_cell.length_a   1.000
_cell.length_b   1.000
_cell.length_c   1.000
_cell.angle_alpha   90.00
_cell.angle_beta   90.00
_cell.angle_gamma   90.00
#
_symmetry.space_group_name_H-M   'P 1'
#
loop_
_entity.id
_entity.type
_entity.pdbx_description
1 polymer ?
#
loop_
_entity_poly.entity_id
_entity_poly.type
_entity_poly.pdbx_seq_one_letter_code
_entity_poly.pdbx_strand_id
1 'polypeptide(L)'
;MFFRSNRYFGGLPASRKTFLIDEFLEYKLKRAQRDTANAVQEIADYEEEVLEPEELDPEWLAWQTPRHKHMISQMIIGKANKWEVMNEIGDQFYHLRKEVRALYKTKLQDYCIKNVKNVIGEESFNVLRGMYLDTDPMDQIETKFNELVAELPEERERLLADHYAKFCRKIFRLVPFEPTDLTTWLTSSQKMALGEMIQNVNINDTQIYDKMYEFYKNATGEQKRGG
;
A
#
# COMPACT_ATOMS: atom_id res chain seq x y z
N MET A 1 15.37 12.59 -39.43
CA MET A 1 15.51 12.47 -40.89
C MET A 1 14.18 12.93 -41.50
N PHE A 2 14.21 14.04 -42.25
CA PHE A 2 13.06 14.75 -42.82
C PHE A 2 12.46 14.04 -44.06
N PHE A 3 11.26 14.53 -44.46
CA PHE A 3 10.47 14.32 -45.70
C PHE A 3 9.20 13.46 -45.52
N ARG A 4 7.99 13.80 -45.98
CA ARG A 4 7.51 14.73 -47.05
C ARG A 4 6.02 15.05 -46.82
N SER A 5 5.66 16.32 -46.57
CA SER A 5 4.29 16.83 -46.82
C SER A 5 4.33 18.16 -47.58
N ASN A 6 5.20 18.23 -48.59
CA ASN A 6 5.40 19.45 -49.39
C ASN A 6 4.85 19.30 -50.81
N ARG A 7 3.65 18.71 -50.97
CA ARG A 7 3.05 18.50 -52.30
C ARG A 7 1.68 19.12 -52.54
N TYR A 8 1.05 19.80 -51.58
CA TYR A 8 -0.30 20.32 -51.78
C TYR A 8 -0.46 21.85 -51.68
N PHE A 9 0.59 22.59 -51.31
CA PHE A 9 0.50 24.06 -51.16
C PHE A 9 1.71 24.82 -51.70
N GLY A 10 2.42 24.26 -52.69
CA GLY A 10 3.55 24.90 -53.34
C GLY A 10 3.08 25.90 -54.40
N GLY A 11 2.76 27.12 -53.99
CA GLY A 11 2.42 28.19 -54.94
C GLY A 11 1.57 29.34 -54.39
N LEU A 12 1.08 29.27 -53.15
CA LEU A 12 0.28 30.35 -52.56
C LEU A 12 1.15 31.31 -51.72
N PRO A 13 0.91 32.64 -51.79
CA PRO A 13 1.53 33.61 -50.89
C PRO A 13 1.26 33.25 -49.43
N ALA A 14 2.24 33.44 -48.55
CA ALA A 14 2.19 33.04 -47.14
C ALA A 14 0.93 33.56 -46.43
N SER A 15 0.52 34.81 -46.71
CA SER A 15 -0.69 35.42 -46.16
C SER A 15 -1.98 34.67 -46.51
N ARG A 16 -2.08 34.13 -47.72
CA ARG A 16 -3.27 33.38 -48.17
C ARG A 16 -3.32 31.97 -47.58
N LYS A 17 -2.16 31.41 -47.27
CA LYS A 17 -2.03 30.11 -46.60
C LYS A 17 -2.41 30.21 -45.11
N THR A 18 -1.98 31.28 -44.44
CA THR A 18 -2.37 31.56 -43.05
C THR A 18 -3.85 31.87 -42.94
N PHE A 19 -4.43 32.65 -43.86
CA PHE A 19 -5.86 32.98 -43.87
C PHE A 19 -6.75 31.74 -44.06
N LEU A 20 -6.39 30.81 -44.95
CA LEU A 20 -7.16 29.57 -45.16
C LEU A 20 -7.03 28.58 -44.00
N ILE A 21 -5.91 28.61 -43.26
CA ILE A 21 -5.72 27.82 -42.04
C ILE A 21 -6.55 28.42 -40.89
N ASP A 22 -6.58 29.76 -40.76
CA ASP A 22 -7.46 30.46 -39.80
C ASP A 22 -8.94 30.23 -40.12
N GLU A 23 -9.34 30.32 -41.39
CA GLU A 23 -10.72 30.10 -41.84
C GLU A 23 -11.18 28.64 -41.56
N PHE A 24 -10.26 27.68 -41.68
CA PHE A 24 -10.53 26.27 -41.35
C PHE A 24 -10.60 26.01 -39.83
N LEU A 25 -9.87 26.78 -39.01
CA LEU A 25 -9.73 26.54 -37.57
C LEU A 25 -10.66 27.42 -36.69
N GLU A 26 -11.18 28.55 -37.18
CA GLU A 26 -11.93 29.51 -36.36
C GLU A 26 -13.46 29.58 -36.62
N TYR A 27 -14.13 28.44 -36.80
CA TYR A 27 -15.59 28.40 -36.62
C TYR A 27 -16.09 27.23 -35.76
N LYS A 28 -15.56 27.10 -34.53
CA LYS A 28 -16.32 26.65 -33.33
C LYS A 28 -15.76 27.17 -31.99
N LEU A 29 -14.84 28.14 -31.97
CA LEU A 29 -14.15 28.55 -30.73
C LEU A 29 -14.85 29.56 -29.82
N LYS A 30 -16.08 30.01 -30.14
CA LYS A 30 -16.87 30.85 -29.20
C LYS A 30 -18.04 30.15 -28.53
N ARG A 31 -18.29 28.87 -28.85
CA ARG A 31 -19.23 28.01 -28.11
C ARG A 31 -18.53 26.84 -27.40
N ALA A 32 -17.29 26.51 -27.79
CA ALA A 32 -16.52 25.40 -27.21
C ALA A 32 -15.81 25.72 -25.88
N GLN A 33 -15.67 26.96 -25.42
CA GLN A 33 -14.93 27.27 -24.18
C GLN A 33 -15.70 26.92 -22.88
N ARG A 34 -17.03 26.79 -22.92
CA ARG A 34 -17.79 26.24 -21.78
C ARG A 34 -17.81 24.72 -21.78
N ASP A 35 -17.88 24.12 -22.97
CA ASP A 35 -17.99 22.67 -23.12
C ASP A 35 -16.65 21.95 -22.93
N THR A 36 -15.50 22.55 -23.27
CA THR A 36 -14.19 21.94 -23.00
C THR A 36 -13.74 22.08 -21.55
N ALA A 37 -14.14 23.14 -20.84
CA ALA A 37 -13.88 23.23 -19.40
C ALA A 37 -14.71 22.18 -18.65
N ASN A 38 -16.00 22.04 -18.98
CA ASN A 38 -16.84 20.98 -18.42
C ASN A 38 -16.42 19.58 -18.85
N ALA A 39 -15.97 19.36 -20.10
CA ALA A 39 -15.53 18.04 -20.55
C ALA A 39 -14.12 17.67 -20.02
N VAL A 40 -13.20 18.63 -19.85
CA VAL A 40 -11.90 18.38 -19.20
C VAL A 40 -12.07 18.20 -17.70
N GLN A 41 -13.01 18.92 -17.08
CA GLN A 41 -13.43 18.69 -15.70
C GLN A 41 -14.13 17.33 -15.57
N GLU A 42 -15.08 16.97 -16.45
CA GLU A 42 -15.75 15.67 -16.46
C GLU A 42 -14.81 14.51 -16.75
N ILE A 43 -13.77 14.67 -17.59
CA ILE A 43 -12.76 13.63 -17.86
C ILE A 43 -11.77 13.50 -16.70
N ALA A 44 -11.35 14.61 -16.08
CA ALA A 44 -10.53 14.58 -14.87
C ALA A 44 -11.30 14.03 -13.65
N ASP A 45 -12.60 14.33 -13.56
CA ASP A 45 -13.51 13.79 -12.55
C ASP A 45 -13.89 12.32 -12.85
N TYR A 46 -13.75 11.84 -14.10
CA TYR A 46 -13.97 10.43 -14.50
C TYR A 46 -12.74 9.53 -14.28
N GLU A 47 -11.51 10.06 -14.34
CA GLU A 47 -10.27 9.29 -14.17
C GLU A 47 -9.81 9.18 -12.71
N GLU A 48 -10.40 9.93 -11.78
CA GLU A 48 -9.96 10.00 -10.39
C GLU A 48 -11.14 10.02 -9.39
N GLU A 49 -12.13 9.13 -9.56
CA GLU A 49 -12.91 8.70 -8.40
C GLU A 49 -11.97 7.83 -7.54
N VAL A 50 -11.08 8.50 -6.80
CA VAL A 50 -10.07 7.90 -5.92
C VAL A 50 -10.74 6.77 -5.18
N LEU A 51 -10.28 5.55 -5.41
CA LEU A 51 -10.65 4.39 -4.60
C LEU A 51 -10.17 4.71 -3.19
N GLU A 52 -10.99 5.36 -2.37
CA GLU A 52 -10.60 5.70 -1.01
C GLU A 52 -11.01 4.57 -0.07
N PRO A 53 -10.21 4.27 0.97
CA PRO A 53 -10.63 3.34 1.98
C PRO A 53 -11.82 3.90 2.77
N GLU A 54 -12.70 3.01 3.22
CA GLU A 54 -13.67 3.37 4.26
C GLU A 54 -12.94 3.93 5.49
N GLU A 55 -13.40 5.04 6.05
CA GLU A 55 -12.74 5.67 7.18
C GLU A 55 -12.71 4.76 8.41
N LEU A 56 -11.57 4.75 9.11
CA LEU A 56 -11.42 4.03 10.37
C LEU A 56 -12.01 4.86 11.51
N ASP A 57 -12.78 4.22 12.38
CA ASP A 57 -13.32 4.88 13.56
C ASP A 57 -12.18 5.35 14.50
N PRO A 58 -12.16 6.63 14.92
CA PRO A 58 -11.15 7.16 15.85
C PRO A 58 -11.01 6.34 17.14
N GLU A 59 -12.08 5.70 17.63
CA GLU A 59 -12.03 4.86 18.82
C GLU A 59 -11.17 3.61 18.62
N TRP A 60 -11.14 3.06 17.40
CA TRP A 60 -10.32 1.89 17.07
C TRP A 60 -8.82 2.25 16.98
N LEU A 61 -8.51 3.54 16.91
CA LEU A 61 -7.17 4.12 16.85
C LEU A 61 -6.69 4.69 18.18
N ALA A 62 -7.44 4.50 19.28
CA ALA A 62 -7.10 5.05 20.60
C ALA A 62 -5.79 4.50 21.20
N TRP A 63 -5.23 3.41 20.65
CA TRP A 63 -3.89 2.91 20.98
C TRP A 63 -2.74 3.81 20.50
N GLN A 64 -3.00 4.76 19.60
CA GLN A 64 -1.96 5.59 19.01
C GLN A 64 -1.36 6.57 20.04
N THR A 65 -0.03 6.49 20.20
CA THR A 65 0.74 7.44 20.99
C THR A 65 0.92 8.77 20.23
N PRO A 66 1.35 9.86 20.89
CA PRO A 66 1.71 11.09 20.20
C PRO A 66 2.74 10.88 19.07
N ARG A 67 3.66 9.92 19.25
CA ARG A 67 4.65 9.55 18.22
C ARG A 67 3.99 8.93 16.98
N HIS A 68 3.07 7.98 17.18
CA HIS A 68 2.31 7.37 16.09
C HIS A 68 1.54 8.44 15.29
N LYS A 69 0.82 9.31 16.00
CA LYS A 69 0.04 10.40 15.39
C LYS A 69 0.91 11.40 14.62
N HIS A 70 2.09 11.73 15.16
CA HIS A 70 3.03 12.62 14.49
C HIS A 70 3.52 12.03 13.16
N MET A 71 3.89 10.74 13.14
CA MET A 71 4.33 10.05 11.92
C MET A 71 3.24 10.06 10.83
N ILE A 72 2.00 9.73 11.19
CA ILE A 72 0.86 9.80 10.28
C ILE A 72 0.64 11.24 9.77
N SER A 73 0.74 12.23 10.66
CA SER A 73 0.62 13.64 10.27
C SER A 73 1.71 14.07 9.28
N GLN A 74 2.96 13.59 9.43
CA GLN A 74 4.04 13.87 8.48
C GLN A 74 3.76 13.26 7.10
N MET A 75 3.19 12.05 7.05
CA MET A 75 2.78 11.44 5.78
C MET A 75 1.69 12.27 5.08
N ILE A 76 0.67 12.71 5.82
CA ILE A 76 -0.41 13.54 5.27
C ILE A 76 0.14 14.88 4.75
N ILE A 77 1.02 15.55 5.51
CA ILE A 77 1.69 16.79 5.06
C ILE A 77 2.54 16.53 3.81
N GLY A 78 3.20 15.37 3.75
CA GLY A 78 3.97 14.88 2.61
C GLY A 78 3.12 14.45 1.42
N LYS A 79 1.79 14.62 1.46
CA LYS A 79 0.82 14.23 0.42
C LYS A 79 0.75 12.72 0.16
N ALA A 80 1.02 11.90 1.18
CA ALA A 80 0.71 10.48 1.11
C ALA A 80 -0.80 10.29 0.92
N ASN A 81 -1.18 9.35 0.06
CA ASN A 81 -2.59 9.03 -0.20
C ASN A 81 -3.20 8.25 0.98
N LYS A 82 -4.54 8.15 1.01
CA LYS A 82 -5.27 7.52 2.11
C LYS A 82 -4.89 6.04 2.32
N TRP A 83 -4.56 5.31 1.26
CA TRP A 83 -4.09 3.92 1.39
C TRP A 83 -2.70 3.81 2.01
N GLU A 84 -1.79 4.71 1.66
CA GLU A 84 -0.46 4.76 2.27
C GLU A 84 -0.57 5.03 3.77
N VAL A 85 -1.41 5.99 4.16
CA VAL A 85 -1.71 6.29 5.57
C VAL A 85 -2.34 5.09 6.27
N MET A 86 -3.34 4.45 5.66
CA MET A 86 -3.99 3.27 6.22
C MET A 86 -3.02 2.10 6.38
N ASN A 87 -2.14 1.89 5.40
CA ASN A 87 -1.13 0.84 5.44
C ASN A 87 -0.11 1.07 6.57
N GLU A 88 0.31 2.32 6.79
CA GLU A 88 1.15 2.72 7.93
C GLU A 88 0.43 2.48 9.27
N ILE A 89 -0.86 2.80 9.38
CA ILE A 89 -1.66 2.46 10.57
C ILE A 89 -1.64 0.95 10.83
N GLY A 90 -1.80 0.15 9.78
CA GLY A 90 -1.70 -1.31 9.86
C GLY A 90 -0.33 -1.78 10.33
N ASP A 91 0.75 -1.14 9.90
CA ASP A 91 2.12 -1.45 10.32
C ASP A 91 2.37 -1.14 11.79
N GLN A 92 2.01 0.08 12.21
CA GLN A 92 2.08 0.48 13.61
C GLN A 92 1.27 -0.46 14.50
N PHE A 93 0.08 -0.88 14.06
CA PHE A 93 -0.77 -1.85 14.75
C PHE A 93 -0.11 -3.24 14.84
N TYR A 94 0.50 -3.70 13.74
CA TYR A 94 1.20 -4.98 13.67
C TYR A 94 2.38 -5.06 14.64
N HIS A 95 3.02 -3.94 14.95
CA HIS A 95 4.15 -3.86 15.89
C HIS A 95 3.74 -3.60 17.35
N LEU A 96 2.44 -3.40 17.65
CA LEU A 96 1.98 -3.23 19.02
C LEU A 96 2.23 -4.48 19.88
N ARG A 97 2.40 -4.27 21.18
CA ARG A 97 2.40 -5.40 22.14
C ARG A 97 1.11 -6.18 22.07
N LYS A 98 1.21 -7.49 22.30
CA LYS A 98 0.08 -8.43 22.20
C LYS A 98 -1.12 -7.98 23.05
N GLU A 99 -0.87 -7.49 24.26
CA GLU A 99 -1.91 -7.09 25.22
C GLU A 99 -2.67 -5.85 24.74
N VAL A 100 -1.94 -4.84 24.25
CA VAL A 100 -2.55 -3.61 23.70
C VAL A 100 -3.34 -3.94 22.45
N ARG A 101 -2.76 -4.75 21.55
CA ARG A 101 -3.39 -5.15 20.29
C ARG A 101 -4.70 -5.90 20.53
N ALA A 102 -4.76 -6.78 21.53
CA ALA A 102 -5.94 -7.57 21.85
C ALA A 102 -7.19 -6.72 22.15
N LEU A 103 -7.00 -5.48 22.66
CA LEU A 103 -8.10 -4.56 22.98
C LEU A 103 -8.81 -4.01 21.74
N TYR A 104 -8.09 -3.87 20.62
CA TYR A 104 -8.59 -3.22 19.40
C TYR A 104 -8.72 -4.17 18.21
N LYS A 105 -8.08 -5.36 18.29
CA LYS A 105 -7.99 -6.34 17.20
C LYS A 105 -9.34 -6.67 16.59
N THR A 106 -10.35 -6.98 17.41
CA THR A 106 -11.66 -7.42 16.90
C THR A 106 -12.30 -6.36 16.01
N LYS A 107 -12.25 -5.08 16.38
CA LYS A 107 -12.85 -3.99 15.59
C LYS A 107 -12.18 -3.82 14.24
N LEU A 108 -10.85 -3.87 14.21
CA LEU A 108 -10.10 -3.80 12.95
C LEU A 108 -10.27 -5.07 12.10
N GLN A 109 -10.44 -6.23 12.73
CA GLN A 109 -10.79 -7.46 12.02
C GLN A 109 -12.18 -7.37 11.40
N ASP A 110 -13.18 -6.86 12.12
CA ASP A 110 -14.54 -6.68 11.61
C ASP A 110 -14.56 -5.73 10.40
N TYR A 111 -13.81 -4.62 10.47
CA TYR A 111 -13.60 -3.72 9.34
C TYR A 111 -13.01 -4.45 8.12
N CYS A 112 -12.00 -5.28 8.33
CA CYS A 112 -11.37 -6.06 7.27
C CYS A 112 -12.29 -7.13 6.68
N ILE A 113 -13.02 -7.84 7.54
CA ILE A 113 -14.00 -8.85 7.12
C ILE A 113 -15.05 -8.19 6.23
N LYS A 114 -15.61 -7.06 6.67
CA LYS A 114 -16.61 -6.30 5.90
C LYS A 114 -16.05 -5.87 4.55
N ASN A 115 -14.92 -5.16 4.55
CA ASN A 115 -14.43 -4.52 3.33
C ASN A 115 -13.86 -5.51 2.32
N VAL A 116 -13.11 -6.53 2.74
CA VAL A 116 -12.64 -7.57 1.83
C VAL A 116 -13.83 -8.34 1.27
N LYS A 117 -14.79 -8.77 2.11
CA LYS A 117 -15.99 -9.47 1.64
C LYS A 117 -16.81 -8.66 0.64
N ASN A 118 -16.96 -7.35 0.87
CA ASN A 118 -17.71 -6.47 -0.04
C ASN A 118 -17.08 -6.41 -1.44
N VAL A 119 -15.75 -6.54 -1.52
CA VAL A 119 -15.03 -6.46 -2.80
C VAL A 119 -14.97 -7.80 -3.51
N ILE A 120 -14.59 -8.87 -2.80
CA ILE A 120 -14.37 -10.18 -3.45
C ILE A 120 -15.62 -11.06 -3.50
N GLY A 121 -16.71 -10.63 -2.85
CA GLY A 121 -17.95 -11.39 -2.70
C GLY A 121 -17.95 -12.37 -1.52
N GLU A 122 -19.14 -12.76 -1.09
CA GLU A 122 -19.33 -13.62 0.09
C GLU A 122 -18.80 -15.04 -0.10
N GLU A 123 -18.99 -15.64 -1.26
CA GLU A 123 -18.52 -16.99 -1.55
C GLU A 123 -16.99 -17.09 -1.50
N SER A 124 -16.30 -16.25 -2.29
CA SER A 124 -14.84 -16.13 -2.31
C SER A 124 -14.28 -15.82 -0.92
N PHE A 125 -14.91 -14.92 -0.17
CA PHE A 125 -14.50 -14.61 1.19
C PHE A 125 -14.62 -15.81 2.13
N ASN A 126 -15.69 -16.60 2.03
CA ASN A 126 -15.89 -17.77 2.88
C ASN A 126 -14.86 -18.87 2.61
N VAL A 127 -14.35 -19.00 1.37
CA VAL A 127 -13.21 -19.87 1.05
C VAL A 127 -11.97 -19.45 1.85
N LEU A 128 -11.58 -18.18 1.77
CA LEU A 128 -10.41 -17.65 2.50
C LEU A 128 -10.59 -17.75 4.02
N ARG A 129 -11.81 -17.50 4.51
CA ARG A 129 -12.15 -17.66 5.92
C ARG A 129 -11.97 -19.11 6.37
N GLY A 130 -12.38 -20.07 5.56
CA GLY A 130 -12.16 -21.50 5.82
C GLY A 130 -10.68 -21.80 6.00
N MET A 131 -9.86 -21.45 5.01
CA MET A 131 -8.40 -21.63 5.06
C MET A 131 -7.77 -21.00 6.30
N TYR A 132 -8.18 -19.79 6.67
CA TYR A 132 -7.70 -19.12 7.89
C TYR A 132 -8.07 -19.87 9.17
N LEU A 133 -9.30 -20.39 9.26
CA LEU A 133 -9.78 -21.15 10.42
C LEU A 133 -9.13 -22.54 10.51
N ASP A 134 -8.82 -23.14 9.37
CA ASP A 134 -8.13 -24.42 9.24
C ASP A 134 -6.60 -24.27 9.43
N THR A 135 -6.13 -23.04 9.68
CA THR A 135 -4.72 -22.69 9.92
C THR A 135 -3.80 -23.01 8.75
N ASP A 136 -4.33 -22.90 7.53
CA ASP A 136 -3.55 -23.10 6.31
C ASP A 136 -2.32 -22.19 6.27
N PRO A 137 -1.23 -22.64 5.62
CA PRO A 137 -0.05 -21.82 5.42
C PRO A 137 -0.37 -20.48 4.76
N MET A 138 0.28 -19.41 5.23
CA MET A 138 0.01 -18.04 4.77
C MET A 138 0.20 -17.88 3.26
N ASP A 139 1.21 -18.53 2.69
CA ASP A 139 1.48 -18.55 1.25
C ASP A 139 0.35 -19.20 0.44
N GLN A 140 -0.33 -20.19 1.00
CA GLN A 140 -1.53 -20.79 0.38
C GLN A 140 -2.72 -19.84 0.43
N ILE A 141 -2.95 -19.17 1.57
CA ILE A 141 -4.01 -18.16 1.71
C ILE A 141 -3.77 -16.99 0.76
N GLU A 142 -2.53 -16.51 0.64
CA GLU A 142 -2.14 -15.44 -0.28
C GLU A 142 -2.32 -15.86 -1.75
N THR A 143 -1.87 -17.06 -2.12
CA THR A 143 -2.08 -17.61 -3.46
C THR A 143 -3.57 -17.67 -3.78
N LYS A 144 -4.39 -18.19 -2.86
CA LYS A 144 -5.83 -18.28 -3.06
C LYS A 144 -6.50 -16.91 -3.15
N PHE A 145 -6.07 -15.94 -2.34
CA PHE A 145 -6.56 -14.57 -2.43
C PHE A 145 -6.29 -13.98 -3.82
N ASN A 146 -5.06 -14.14 -4.34
CA ASN A 146 -4.69 -13.62 -5.66
C ASN A 146 -5.47 -14.29 -6.80
N GLU A 147 -5.75 -15.59 -6.71
CA GLU A 147 -6.62 -16.29 -7.67
C GLU A 147 -8.03 -15.69 -7.68
N LEU A 148 -8.64 -15.52 -6.51
CA LEU A 148 -10.00 -14.96 -6.37
C LEU A 148 -10.08 -13.52 -6.86
N VAL A 149 -9.02 -12.72 -6.63
CA VAL A 149 -8.93 -11.35 -7.14
C VAL A 149 -8.79 -11.34 -8.66
N ALA A 150 -8.03 -12.26 -9.26
CA ALA A 150 -7.88 -12.33 -10.71
C ALA A 150 -9.19 -12.67 -11.45
N GLU A 151 -10.14 -13.33 -10.76
CA GLU A 151 -11.47 -13.66 -11.29
C GLU A 151 -12.46 -12.48 -11.25
N LEU A 152 -12.14 -11.38 -10.54
CA LEU A 152 -13.00 -10.20 -10.49
C LEU A 152 -13.07 -9.53 -11.86
N PRO A 153 -14.27 -9.13 -12.33
CA PRO A 153 -14.44 -8.57 -13.67
C PRO A 153 -13.81 -7.18 -13.81
N GLU A 154 -13.97 -6.32 -12.80
CA GLU A 154 -13.59 -4.92 -12.87
C GLU A 154 -12.16 -4.69 -12.34
N GLU A 155 -11.34 -3.96 -13.08
CA GLU A 155 -9.98 -3.58 -12.63
C GLU A 155 -10.02 -2.80 -11.32
N ARG A 156 -11.03 -1.94 -11.19
CA ARG A 156 -11.30 -1.18 -9.99
C ARG A 156 -11.45 -2.07 -8.75
N GLU A 157 -12.19 -3.17 -8.85
CA GLU A 157 -12.40 -4.10 -7.74
C GLU A 157 -11.11 -4.85 -7.39
N ARG A 158 -10.32 -5.24 -8.41
CA ARG A 158 -9.01 -5.87 -8.22
C ARG A 158 -8.05 -4.97 -7.43
N LEU A 159 -7.95 -3.71 -7.85
CA LEU A 159 -7.13 -2.71 -7.15
C LEU A 159 -7.62 -2.48 -5.72
N LEU A 160 -8.94 -2.37 -5.52
CA LEU A 160 -9.53 -2.20 -4.20
C LEU A 160 -9.26 -3.39 -3.27
N ALA A 161 -9.34 -4.62 -3.80
CA ALA A 161 -9.03 -5.84 -3.07
C ALA A 161 -7.56 -5.84 -2.63
N ASP A 162 -6.63 -5.54 -3.54
CA ASP A 162 -5.20 -5.46 -3.25
C ASP A 162 -4.88 -4.41 -2.17
N HIS A 163 -5.52 -3.25 -2.26
CA HIS A 163 -5.39 -2.17 -1.30
C HIS A 163 -5.86 -2.59 0.10
N TYR A 164 -7.06 -3.15 0.24
CA TYR A 164 -7.55 -3.67 1.52
C TYR A 164 -6.67 -4.81 2.03
N ALA A 165 -6.20 -5.70 1.17
CA ALA A 165 -5.41 -6.85 1.57
C ALA A 165 -4.06 -6.45 2.21
N LYS A 166 -3.42 -5.36 1.75
CA LYS A 166 -2.18 -4.86 2.36
C LYS A 166 -2.34 -4.47 3.83
N PHE A 167 -3.45 -3.80 4.15
CA PHE A 167 -3.79 -3.44 5.52
C PHE A 167 -4.26 -4.67 6.32
N CYS A 168 -5.20 -5.43 5.76
CA CYS A 168 -5.85 -6.52 6.48
C CYS A 168 -4.92 -7.70 6.80
N ARG A 169 -3.93 -7.99 5.94
CA ARG A 169 -2.87 -8.95 6.26
C ARG A 169 -2.14 -8.60 7.55
N LYS A 170 -1.88 -7.31 7.82
CA LYS A 170 -1.25 -6.85 9.07
C LYS A 170 -2.15 -7.03 10.28
N ILE A 171 -3.45 -6.75 10.13
CA ILE A 171 -4.45 -6.93 11.19
C ILE A 171 -4.60 -8.41 11.57
N PHE A 172 -4.65 -9.30 10.58
CA PHE A 172 -4.73 -10.75 10.78
C PHE A 172 -3.39 -11.43 11.07
N ARG A 173 -2.28 -10.68 11.00
CA ARG A 173 -0.89 -11.18 11.09
C ARG A 173 -0.56 -12.24 10.04
N LEU A 174 -1.13 -12.11 8.85
CA LEU A 174 -0.82 -12.87 7.64
C LEU A 174 0.29 -12.14 6.86
N VAL A 175 1.40 -11.84 7.53
CA VAL A 175 2.57 -11.19 6.93
C VAL A 175 3.66 -12.24 6.82
N PRO A 176 4.37 -12.35 5.68
CA PRO A 176 5.56 -13.18 5.59
C PRO A 176 6.49 -12.88 6.75
N PHE A 177 6.96 -13.94 7.40
CA PHE A 177 7.98 -13.78 8.40
C PHE A 177 9.30 -13.45 7.70
N GLU A 178 9.74 -12.21 7.79
CA GLU A 178 11.07 -11.84 7.31
C GLU A 178 12.09 -12.30 8.36
N PRO A 179 13.12 -13.08 8.00
CA PRO A 179 14.16 -13.48 8.95
C PRO A 179 14.82 -12.28 9.65
N THR A 180 14.80 -11.10 9.04
CA THR A 180 15.26 -9.85 9.65
C THR A 180 14.46 -9.44 10.89
N ASP A 181 13.19 -9.85 11.00
CA ASP A 181 12.31 -9.58 12.15
C ASP A 181 12.90 -10.13 13.45
N LEU A 182 13.59 -11.28 13.39
CA LEU A 182 14.31 -11.89 14.52
C LEU A 182 15.40 -11.00 15.11
N THR A 183 15.87 -10.02 14.33
CA THR A 183 17.00 -9.16 14.70
C THR A 183 16.58 -7.71 14.89
N THR A 184 15.30 -7.37 14.80
CA THR A 184 14.82 -5.97 14.91
C THR A 184 15.12 -5.34 16.25
N TRP A 185 15.21 -6.14 17.31
CA TRP A 185 15.64 -5.72 18.65
C TRP A 185 17.16 -5.53 18.82
N LEU A 186 17.98 -5.95 17.85
CA LEU A 186 19.42 -5.73 17.91
C LEU A 186 19.76 -4.33 17.39
N THR A 187 20.68 -3.65 18.07
CA THR A 187 21.27 -2.41 17.53
C THR A 187 22.13 -2.71 16.29
N SER A 188 22.39 -1.71 15.46
CA SER A 188 23.27 -1.87 14.30
C SER A 188 24.66 -2.40 14.69
N SER A 189 25.19 -1.96 15.84
CA SER A 189 26.48 -2.47 16.36
C SER A 189 26.41 -3.93 16.79
N GLN A 190 25.32 -4.36 17.43
CA GLN A 190 25.12 -5.76 17.81
C GLN A 190 24.93 -6.66 16.58
N LYS A 191 24.23 -6.19 15.54
CA LYS A 191 24.09 -6.90 14.26
C LYS A 191 25.45 -7.09 13.57
N MET A 192 26.29 -6.06 13.54
CA MET A 192 27.65 -6.17 12.99
C MET A 192 28.49 -7.17 13.78
N ALA A 193 28.45 -7.13 15.11
CA ALA A 193 29.19 -8.07 15.95
C ALA A 193 28.78 -9.54 15.70
N LEU A 194 27.48 -9.82 15.56
CA LEU A 194 27.03 -11.17 15.18
C LEU A 194 27.45 -11.52 13.74
N GLY A 195 27.41 -10.57 12.81
CA GLY A 195 27.86 -10.77 11.43
C GLY A 195 29.34 -11.17 11.34
N GLU A 196 30.22 -10.50 12.09
CA GLU A 196 31.63 -10.86 12.18
C GLU A 196 31.84 -12.26 12.80
N MET A 197 31.02 -12.62 13.79
CA MET A 197 31.08 -13.95 14.40
C MET A 197 30.64 -15.05 13.43
N ILE A 198 29.57 -14.84 12.68
CA ILE A 198 29.03 -15.81 11.70
C ILE A 198 30.04 -16.08 10.58
N GLN A 199 30.81 -15.07 10.16
CA GLN A 199 31.82 -15.24 9.10
C GLN A 199 33.10 -15.94 9.58
N ASN A 200 33.29 -16.09 10.89
CA ASN A 200 34.50 -16.70 11.45
C ASN A 200 34.35 -18.23 11.53
N VAL A 201 35.12 -18.94 10.71
CA VAL A 201 35.12 -20.42 10.64
C VAL A 201 35.47 -21.14 11.95
N ASN A 202 36.06 -20.44 12.92
CA ASN A 202 36.39 -21.01 14.23
C ASN A 202 35.28 -20.81 15.27
N ILE A 203 34.21 -20.10 14.92
CA ILE A 203 33.07 -19.83 15.80
C ILE A 203 31.92 -20.75 15.39
N ASN A 204 31.38 -21.47 16.36
CA ASN A 204 30.22 -22.34 16.14
C ASN A 204 28.90 -21.66 16.52
N ASP A 205 27.79 -22.28 16.13
CA ASP A 205 26.45 -21.77 16.39
C ASP A 205 26.19 -21.54 17.89
N THR A 206 26.70 -22.40 18.78
CA THR A 206 26.54 -22.23 20.23
C THR A 206 27.12 -20.92 20.72
N GLN A 207 28.32 -20.54 20.25
CA GLN A 207 28.94 -19.26 20.62
C GLN A 207 28.16 -18.06 20.09
N ILE A 208 27.56 -18.18 18.91
CA ILE A 208 26.68 -17.14 18.33
C ILE A 208 25.40 -17.02 19.16
N TYR A 209 24.78 -18.15 19.54
CA TYR A 209 23.60 -18.17 20.41
C TYR A 209 23.89 -17.58 21.79
N ASP A 210 25.02 -17.92 22.41
CA ASP A 210 25.43 -17.37 23.70
C ASP A 210 25.58 -15.85 23.63
N LYS A 211 26.18 -15.34 22.54
CA LYS A 211 26.30 -13.90 22.31
C LYS A 211 24.96 -13.23 22.11
N MET A 212 24.06 -13.85 21.34
CA MET A 212 22.70 -13.35 21.14
C MET A 212 21.92 -13.33 22.46
N TYR A 213 22.07 -14.37 23.29
CA TYR A 213 21.46 -14.43 24.62
C TYR A 213 22.02 -13.36 25.57
N GLU A 214 23.33 -13.08 25.52
CA GLU A 214 23.96 -11.98 26.27
C GLU A 214 23.35 -10.62 25.88
N PHE A 215 23.22 -10.35 24.57
CA PHE A 215 22.57 -9.13 24.08
C PHE A 215 21.13 -9.03 24.55
N TYR A 216 20.37 -10.13 24.54
CA TYR A 216 18.99 -10.16 25.01
C TYR A 216 18.88 -9.87 26.51
N LYS A 217 19.75 -10.48 27.33
CA LYS A 217 19.77 -10.28 28.78
C LYS A 217 20.05 -8.82 29.15
N ASN A 218 20.90 -8.16 28.36
CA ASN A 218 21.30 -6.76 28.56
C ASN A 218 20.36 -5.76 27.87
N ALA A 219 19.43 -6.21 27.03
CA ALA A 219 18.46 -5.35 26.38
C ALA A 219 17.51 -4.71 27.40
N THR A 220 17.19 -3.43 27.22
CA THR A 220 16.30 -2.67 28.11
C THR A 220 15.24 -1.90 27.32
N GLY A 221 14.13 -1.56 27.99
CA GLY A 221 13.12 -0.66 27.42
C GLY A 221 12.47 -1.17 26.12
N GLU A 222 12.52 -0.35 25.05
CA GLU A 222 12.00 -0.68 23.71
C GLU A 222 12.75 -1.83 23.04
N GLN A 223 14.04 -1.98 23.33
CA GLN A 223 14.89 -3.00 22.73
C GLN A 223 14.41 -4.41 23.07
N LYS A 224 14.12 -4.70 24.35
CA LYS A 224 13.61 -6.01 24.77
C LYS A 224 12.18 -6.32 24.30
N ARG A 225 11.45 -5.31 23.81
CA ARG A 225 10.04 -5.44 23.39
C ARG A 225 9.87 -5.80 21.91
N GLY A 226 10.93 -5.69 21.11
CA GLY A 226 10.96 -6.08 19.69
C GLY A 226 11.54 -7.48 19.44
N GLY A 227 11.89 -8.22 20.49
CA GLY A 227 12.34 -9.62 20.42
C GLY A 227 11.25 -10.59 20.83
#